data_AF-A0A1F8BAE2-F1
#
_entry.id   AF-A0A1F8BAE2-F1
#
_cell.length_a   1.000
_cell.length_b   1.000
_cell.length_c   1.000
_cell.angle_alpha   90.00
_cell.angle_beta   90.00
_cell.angle_gamma   90.00
#
_symmetry.space_group_name_H-M   'P 1'
#
loop_
_entity.id
_entity.type
_entity.pdbx_description
1 polymer ?
#
loop_
_entity_poly.entity_id
_entity_poly.type
_entity_poly.pdbx_seq_one_letter_code
_entity_poly.pdbx_strand_id
1 'polypeptide(L)'
;MKPVLIRIPEEEYELYKELAREKGISVAEFLRKSARKVAKVKVKKSKKYSIFDLGTKIVFKGGPKDGAVNHDKYYYEFEERKMKKYFDKYFKKKKSSKK
;
A
#
# COMPACT_ATOMS: atom_id res chain seq x y z
N MET A 1 -14.54 -2.45 -14.41
CA MET A 1 -14.36 -3.82 -14.93
C MET A 1 -15.10 -3.90 -16.26
N LYS A 2 -14.47 -4.33 -17.36
CA LYS A 2 -15.16 -4.39 -18.67
C LYS A 2 -15.98 -5.69 -18.75
N PRO A 3 -17.30 -5.65 -19.04
CA PRO A 3 -18.07 -6.86 -19.29
C PRO A 3 -17.59 -7.51 -20.58
N VAL A 4 -17.45 -8.84 -20.57
CA VAL A 4 -17.07 -9.63 -21.75
C VAL A 4 -18.26 -10.49 -22.14
N LEU A 5 -18.74 -10.32 -23.37
CA LEU A 5 -19.77 -11.18 -23.95
C LEU A 5 -19.10 -12.38 -24.59
N ILE A 6 -19.53 -13.59 -24.21
CA ILE A 6 -19.01 -14.84 -24.76
C ILE A 6 -20.16 -15.50 -25.51
N ARG A 7 -19.94 -15.89 -26.77
CA ARG A 7 -20.89 -16.67 -27.57
C ARG A 7 -20.42 -18.11 -27.57
N ILE A 8 -21.30 -19.02 -27.17
CA ILE A 8 -21.02 -20.45 -27.04
C ILE A 8 -22.18 -21.19 -27.73
N PRO A 9 -21.91 -22.27 -28.48
CA PRO A 9 -22.95 -23.16 -28.99
C PRO A 9 -23.84 -23.70 -27.86
N GLU A 10 -25.10 -24.00 -28.17
CA GLU A 10 -26.09 -24.40 -27.17
C GLU A 10 -25.73 -25.74 -26.49
N GLU A 11 -25.27 -26.71 -27.26
CA GLU A 11 -24.81 -28.02 -26.76
C GLU A 11 -23.67 -27.90 -25.74
N GLU A 12 -22.68 -27.05 -26.02
CA GLU A 12 -21.57 -26.79 -25.09
C GLU A 12 -22.05 -26.06 -23.84
N TYR A 13 -23.02 -25.16 -23.99
CA TYR A 13 -23.59 -24.43 -22.86
C TYR A 13 -24.36 -25.35 -21.90
N GLU A 14 -25.10 -26.32 -22.43
CA GLU A 14 -25.78 -27.35 -21.63
C GLU A 14 -24.79 -28.20 -20.85
N LEU A 15 -23.73 -28.68 -21.50
CA LEU A 15 -22.65 -29.41 -20.84
C LEU A 15 -22.04 -28.61 -19.68
N TYR A 16 -21.74 -27.32 -19.91
CA TYR A 16 -21.19 -26.47 -18.84
C TYR A 16 -22.18 -26.24 -17.69
N LYS A 17 -23.48 -26.25 -17.97
CA LYS A 17 -24.52 -26.11 -16.96
C LYS A 17 -24.57 -27.35 -16.06
N GLU A 18 -24.44 -28.55 -16.62
CA GLU A 18 -24.34 -29.79 -15.86
C GLU A 18 -23.08 -29.82 -14.99
N LEU A 19 -21.92 -29.51 -15.57
CA LEU A 19 -20.65 -29.47 -14.83
C LEU A 19 -20.63 -28.40 -13.73
N ALA A 20 -21.33 -27.28 -13.93
CA ALA A 20 -21.49 -26.26 -12.91
C ALA A 20 -22.44 -26.74 -11.78
N ARG A 21 -23.49 -27.48 -12.13
CA ARG A 21 -24.46 -28.08 -11.20
C ARG A 21 -23.81 -29.12 -10.30
N GLU A 22 -23.02 -30.03 -10.86
CA GLU A 22 -22.24 -31.03 -10.10
C GLU A 22 -21.34 -30.38 -9.05
N LYS A 23 -20.81 -29.19 -9.35
CA LYS A 23 -19.91 -28.44 -8.47
C LYS A 23 -20.63 -27.46 -7.55
N GLY A 24 -21.95 -27.35 -7.65
CA GLY A 24 -22.76 -26.42 -6.85
C GLY A 24 -22.41 -24.94 -7.07
N ILE A 25 -21.94 -24.56 -8.26
CA ILE A 25 -21.54 -23.18 -8.57
C ILE A 25 -22.31 -22.63 -9.79
N SER A 26 -22.32 -21.32 -9.95
CA SER A 26 -22.90 -20.70 -11.16
C SER A 26 -22.07 -21.00 -12.41
N VAL A 27 -22.72 -21.06 -13.58
CA VAL A 27 -22.04 -21.27 -14.88
C VAL A 27 -20.98 -20.18 -15.13
N ALA A 28 -21.29 -18.92 -14.79
CA ALA A 28 -20.35 -17.82 -14.91
C ALA A 28 -19.11 -18.00 -14.02
N GLU A 29 -19.28 -18.50 -12.79
CA GLU A 29 -18.15 -18.79 -11.91
C GLU A 29 -17.33 -19.99 -12.40
N PHE A 30 -18.00 -21.03 -12.91
CA PHE A 30 -17.36 -22.17 -13.53
C PHE A 30 -16.45 -21.73 -14.69
N LEU A 31 -16.99 -20.97 -15.66
CA LEU A 31 -16.23 -20.46 -16.80
C LEU A 31 -15.03 -19.61 -16.36
N ARG A 32 -15.21 -18.73 -15.37
CA ARG A 32 -14.10 -17.94 -14.81
C ARG A 32 -13.03 -18.81 -14.16
N LYS A 33 -13.40 -19.84 -13.40
CA LYS A 33 -12.44 -20.77 -12.77
C LYS A 33 -11.66 -21.55 -13.83
N SER A 34 -12.35 -22.05 -14.86
CA SER A 34 -11.73 -22.76 -15.98
C SER A 34 -10.77 -21.87 -16.76
N ALA A 35 -11.19 -20.65 -17.12
CA ALA A 35 -10.33 -19.68 -17.80
C ALA A 35 -9.08 -19.32 -16.99
N ARG A 36 -9.20 -19.18 -15.66
CA ARG A 36 -8.03 -18.92 -14.78
C ARG A 36 -7.03 -20.07 -14.79
N LYS A 37 -7.50 -21.33 -14.79
CA LYS A 37 -6.62 -22.50 -14.85
C LYS A 37 -5.81 -22.54 -16.14
N VAL A 38 -6.47 -22.30 -17.28
CA VAL A 38 -5.83 -22.29 -18.60
C VAL A 38 -4.86 -21.13 -18.75
N ALA A 39 -5.29 -19.91 -18.39
CA ALA A 39 -4.48 -18.71 -18.54
C ALA A 39 -3.33 -18.59 -17.51
N LYS A 40 -3.20 -19.54 -16.57
CA LYS A 40 -2.23 -19.52 -15.44
C LYS A 40 -2.21 -18.18 -14.69
N VAL A 41 -3.32 -17.43 -14.71
CA VAL A 41 -3.39 -16.12 -14.08
C VAL A 41 -3.40 -16.34 -12.57
N LYS A 42 -2.24 -16.16 -11.94
CA LYS A 42 -2.13 -16.09 -10.49
C LYS A 42 -3.00 -14.93 -10.05
N VAL A 43 -4.12 -15.23 -9.39
CA VAL A 43 -4.90 -14.22 -8.66
C VAL A 43 -3.89 -13.57 -7.72
N LYS A 44 -3.56 -12.30 -7.95
CA LYS A 44 -2.79 -11.53 -6.97
C LYS A 44 -3.63 -11.56 -5.71
N LYS A 45 -3.31 -12.46 -4.77
CA LYS A 45 -3.89 -12.43 -3.42
C LYS A 45 -3.71 -10.98 -2.99
N SER A 46 -4.81 -10.31 -2.63
CA SER A 46 -4.76 -8.96 -2.07
C SER A 46 -3.62 -8.97 -1.05
N LYS A 47 -2.58 -8.16 -1.26
CA LYS A 47 -1.45 -8.09 -0.34
C LYS A 47 -2.04 -7.81 1.04
N LYS A 48 -2.14 -8.84 1.88
CA LYS A 48 -2.32 -8.63 3.32
C LYS A 48 -0.99 -8.01 3.71
N TYR A 49 -0.97 -6.69 3.86
CA TYR A 49 0.21 -6.00 4.35
C TYR A 49 0.61 -6.69 5.65
N SER A 50 1.78 -7.32 5.66
CA SER A 50 2.33 -7.88 6.89
C SER A 50 2.60 -6.71 7.84
N ILE A 51 2.45 -6.89 9.14
CA ILE A 51 2.85 -5.87 10.14
C ILE A 51 4.34 -5.50 9.96
N PHE A 52 5.14 -6.40 9.38
CA PHE A 52 6.53 -6.19 9.01
C PHE A 52 6.72 -5.37 7.72
N ASP A 53 5.73 -5.32 6.82
CA ASP A 53 5.75 -4.50 5.60
C ASP A 53 5.42 -3.02 5.89
N LEU A 54 4.91 -2.72 7.09
CA LEU A 54 4.54 -1.35 7.50
C LEU A 54 5.73 -0.42 7.79
N GLY A 55 6.96 -0.84 7.47
CA GLY A 55 8.13 0.05 7.48
C GLY A 55 8.47 0.62 8.87
N THR A 56 7.87 0.10 9.95
CA THR A 56 8.26 0.42 11.32
C THR A 56 9.54 -0.35 11.62
N LYS A 57 10.65 0.11 11.05
CA LYS A 57 11.95 -0.04 11.69
C LYS A 57 11.80 0.74 13.00
N ILE A 58 11.37 0.04 14.05
CA ILE A 58 11.11 0.62 15.36
C ILE A 58 12.46 1.13 15.88
N VAL A 59 12.79 2.38 15.57
CA VAL A 59 13.92 3.10 16.16
C VAL A 59 13.39 3.71 17.45
N PHE A 60 13.17 2.87 18.47
CA PHE A 60 12.91 3.35 19.84
C PHE A 60 14.21 3.95 20.39
N LYS A 61 14.54 5.18 20.02
CA LYS A 61 15.50 6.01 20.75
C LYS A 61 15.03 7.47 20.77
N GLY A 62 14.17 7.78 21.74
CA GLY A 62 14.06 9.13 22.35
C GLY A 62 13.08 10.14 21.74
N GLY A 63 12.19 9.74 20.83
CA GLY A 63 11.19 10.65 20.25
C GLY A 63 9.99 10.92 21.17
N PRO A 64 9.28 12.06 21.00
CA PRO A 64 8.02 12.31 21.68
C PRO A 64 6.98 11.23 21.35
N LYS A 65 6.27 10.72 22.36
CA LYS A 65 5.32 9.60 22.24
C LYS A 65 4.15 9.90 21.29
N ASP A 66 3.85 11.18 21.10
CA ASP A 66 2.77 11.75 20.31
C ASP A 66 3.23 12.32 18.96
N GLY A 67 4.45 11.96 18.50
CA GLY A 67 5.03 12.47 17.26
C GLY A 67 4.19 12.24 16.00
N ALA A 68 3.33 11.22 15.97
CA ALA A 68 2.43 10.98 14.85
C ALA A 68 1.26 11.98 14.79
N VAL A 69 0.76 12.42 15.94
CA VAL A 69 -0.37 13.36 16.04
C VAL A 69 0.12 14.81 15.90
N ASN A 70 1.27 15.10 16.54
CA ASN A 70 1.84 16.45 16.61
C ASN A 70 3.02 16.64 15.67
N HIS A 71 3.03 15.92 14.53
CA HIS A 71 4.13 15.94 13.57
C HIS A 71 4.52 17.36 13.16
N ASP A 72 3.55 18.18 12.75
CA ASP A 72 3.81 19.52 12.23
C ASP A 72 4.40 20.44 13.30
N LYS A 73 3.89 20.36 14.53
CA LYS A 73 4.44 21.12 15.66
C LYS A 73 5.93 20.82 15.87
N TYR A 74 6.30 19.54 15.90
CA TYR A 74 7.69 19.16 16.07
C TYR A 74 8.57 19.50 14.87
N TYR A 75 8.00 19.48 13.67
CA TYR A 75 8.68 19.93 12.46
C TYR A 75 9.06 21.41 12.55
N TYR A 76 8.11 22.28 12.92
CA TYR A 76 8.38 23.71 13.08
C TYR A 76 9.36 24.01 14.23
N GLU A 77 9.19 23.38 15.40
CA GLU A 77 10.12 23.53 16.52
C GLU A 77 11.56 23.13 16.14
N PHE A 78 11.71 22.11 15.29
CA PHE A 78 13.01 21.69 14.79
C PHE A 78 13.64 22.74 13.85
N GLU A 79 12.88 23.28 12.90
CA GLU A 79 13.36 24.32 11.99
C GLU A 79 13.76 25.61 12.73
N GLU A 80 12.96 26.04 13.70
CA GLU A 80 13.27 27.22 14.53
C GLU A 80 14.57 27.05 15.32
N ARG A 81 14.75 25.89 15.97
CA ARG A 81 16.00 25.59 16.70
C ARG A 81 17.21 25.57 15.77
N LYS A 82 17.04 25.06 14.56
CA LYS A 82 18.09 25.04 13.53
C LYS A 82 18.46 26.48 13.14
N MET A 83 17.49 27.33 12.82
CA MET A 83 17.71 28.74 12.47
C MET A 83 18.37 29.52 13.60
N LYS A 84 17.94 29.32 14.86
CA LYS A 84 18.56 29.96 16.02
C LYS A 84 20.04 29.59 16.17
N LYS A 85 20.40 28.32 16.00
CA LYS A 85 21.80 27.88 16.02
C LYS A 85 22.64 28.52 14.90
N TYR A 86 22.08 28.64 13.69
CA TYR A 86 22.76 29.33 12.58
C TYR A 86 22.99 30.81 12.89
N PHE A 87 21.97 31.49 13.41
CA PHE A 87 22.04 32.89 13.80
C PHE A 87 23.10 33.12 14.89
N ASP A 88 23.06 32.34 15.97
CA ASP A 88 24.04 32.43 17.07
C ASP A 88 25.48 32.21 16.58
N LYS A 89 25.68 31.25 15.67
CA LYS A 89 26.99 30.99 15.05
C LYS A 89 27.47 32.19 14.22
N TYR A 90 26.58 32.80 13.44
CA TYR A 90 26.89 33.97 12.62
C TYR A 90 27.31 35.17 13.46
N PHE A 91 26.57 35.47 14.53
CA PHE A 91 26.88 36.60 15.43
C PHE A 91 28.14 36.36 16.27
N LYS A 92 28.40 35.13 16.71
CA LYS A 92 29.68 34.78 17.37
C LYS A 92 30.87 34.99 16.44
N LYS A 93 30.76 34.57 15.17
CA LYS A 93 31.82 34.77 14.15
C LYS A 93 32.06 36.25 13.84
N LYS A 94 31.01 37.07 13.81
CA LYS A 94 31.11 38.52 13.55
C LYS A 94 31.69 39.31 14.73
N LYS A 95 31.51 38.82 15.97
CA LYS A 95 32.16 39.37 17.17
C LYS A 95 33.64 39.00 17.27
N SER A 96 34.05 37.82 16.81
CA SER A 96 35.46 37.42 16.79
C SER A 96 36.28 38.07 15.68
N SER A 97 35.65 38.60 14.62
CA SER A 97 36.34 39.29 13.52
C SER A 97 36.47 40.82 13.72
N LYS A 98 35.97 41.34 14.84
CA LYS A 98 36.02 42.78 15.22
C LYS A 98 37.00 43.06 16.38
N LYS A 99 37.70 42.04 16.86
CA LYS A 99 38.89 42.15 17.72
C LYS A 99 40.11 41.93 16.84
#